data_AF-A0A1E7DU44-F1
#
_entry.id   AF-A0A1E7DU44-F1
#
_cell.length_a   1.000
_cell.length_b   1.000
_cell.length_c   1.000
_cell.angle_alpha   90.00
_cell.angle_beta   90.00
_cell.angle_gamma   90.00
#
_symmetry.space_group_name_H-M   'P 1'
#
loop_
_entity.id
_entity.type
_entity.pdbx_description
1 polymer ?
#
loop_
_entity_poly.entity_id
_entity_poly.type
_entity_poly.pdbx_seq_one_letter_code
_entity_poly.pdbx_strand_id
1 'polypeptide(L)'
;MNVEIMKGMRFMRDLVKNRKSQVRYCEKLSNGQSVHVYFWREKEFVSDRVVYVWNAAAIITDSRKKANNWKNHNRRGAKQEATGKAGLEGLKKALHIILQFRYRLKPNEYLFVVFDDEKRKNAYRWLERYGFMEFHKNGKLIAYGSFNPSIGQWAQKE
;
A
#
# COMPACT_ATOMS: atom_id res chain seq x y z
N MET A 1 -1.86 -22.10 -8.45
CA MET A 1 -1.88 -20.98 -7.48
C MET A 1 -3.25 -20.99 -6.79
N ASN A 2 -3.26 -21.15 -5.47
CA ASN A 2 -4.38 -21.70 -4.66
C ASN A 2 -5.74 -21.00 -4.78
N VAL A 3 -6.74 -21.77 -5.23
CA VAL A 3 -8.17 -21.45 -5.23
C VAL A 3 -8.72 -21.15 -3.83
N GLU A 4 -8.05 -21.63 -2.77
CA GLU A 4 -8.41 -21.36 -1.37
C GLU A 4 -8.21 -19.90 -0.94
N ILE A 5 -7.28 -19.16 -1.55
CA ILE A 5 -7.06 -17.73 -1.22
C ILE A 5 -8.27 -16.89 -1.66
N MET A 6 -8.98 -17.31 -2.72
CA MET A 6 -10.13 -16.57 -3.26
C MET A 6 -11.43 -16.85 -2.50
N LYS A 7 -11.61 -18.03 -1.90
CA LYS A 7 -12.85 -18.42 -1.20
C LYS A 7 -13.04 -17.73 0.16
N GLY A 8 -12.00 -17.13 0.73
CA GLY A 8 -12.05 -16.36 1.98
C GLY A 8 -12.10 -14.84 1.82
N MET A 9 -12.20 -14.30 0.59
CA MET A 9 -12.17 -12.86 0.32
C MET A 9 -13.44 -12.17 0.82
N ARG A 10 -13.52 -11.88 2.11
CA ARG A 10 -14.48 -10.91 2.65
C ARG A 10 -14.18 -9.58 1.97
N PHE A 11 -15.12 -9.06 1.17
CA PHE A 11 -14.94 -7.77 0.50
C PHE A 11 -14.58 -6.68 1.51
N MET A 12 -13.34 -6.19 1.45
CA MET A 12 -12.89 -5.11 2.32
C MET A 12 -13.68 -3.85 1.99
N ARG A 13 -14.26 -3.22 3.02
CA ARG A 13 -15.08 -2.01 2.86
C ARG A 13 -14.20 -0.77 2.80
N ASP A 14 -14.24 -0.07 1.68
CA ASP A 14 -13.58 1.23 1.53
C ASP A 14 -14.20 2.27 2.48
N LEU A 15 -13.32 2.98 3.20
CA LEU A 15 -13.67 4.01 4.17
C LEU A 15 -13.66 5.43 3.58
N VAL A 16 -13.37 5.62 2.29
CA VAL A 16 -13.28 6.94 1.62
C VAL A 16 -14.20 7.01 0.37
N LYS A 17 -15.45 6.55 0.51
CA LYS A 17 -16.42 6.35 -0.58
C LYS A 17 -16.57 7.49 -1.61
N ASN A 18 -16.32 8.74 -1.23
CA ASN A 18 -16.54 9.91 -2.09
C ASN A 18 -15.28 10.35 -2.88
N ARG A 19 -14.14 9.66 -2.74
CA ARG A 19 -12.89 10.04 -3.40
C ARG A 19 -12.38 8.91 -4.29
N LYS A 20 -12.69 8.97 -5.59
CA LYS A 20 -12.34 7.91 -6.56
C LYS A 20 -10.84 7.58 -6.65
N SER A 21 -9.97 8.51 -6.27
CA SER A 21 -8.51 8.36 -6.26
C SER A 21 -7.93 8.03 -4.88
N GLN A 22 -8.76 7.75 -3.86
CA GLN A 22 -8.31 7.42 -2.51
C GLN A 22 -9.12 6.25 -1.95
N VAL A 23 -8.44 5.27 -1.39
CA VAL A 23 -9.07 4.15 -0.68
C VAL A 23 -8.40 4.01 0.67
N ARG A 24 -9.17 3.64 1.69
CA ARG A 24 -8.60 3.35 3.00
C ARG A 24 -9.27 2.15 3.64
N TYR A 25 -8.44 1.26 4.17
CA TYR A 25 -8.86 0.14 5.00
C TYR A 25 -8.35 0.30 6.42
N CYS A 26 -9.08 -0.30 7.36
CA CYS A 26 -8.75 -0.30 8.77
C CYS A 26 -9.09 -1.67 9.36
N GLU A 27 -8.14 -2.26 10.07
CA GLU A 27 -8.38 -3.47 10.86
C GLU A 27 -7.90 -3.28 12.29
N LYS A 28 -8.69 -3.79 13.24
CA LYS A 28 -8.29 -3.87 14.64
C LYS A 28 -7.21 -4.94 14.83
N LEU A 29 -6.30 -4.67 15.75
CA LEU A 29 -5.25 -5.57 16.22
C LEU A 29 -5.61 -6.13 17.60
N SER A 30 -4.98 -7.24 17.98
CA SER A 30 -5.20 -7.92 19.27
C SER A 30 -4.98 -7.01 20.49
N ASN A 31 -4.08 -6.03 20.39
CA ASN A 31 -3.74 -5.10 21.46
C ASN A 31 -4.63 -3.85 21.53
N GLY A 32 -5.76 -3.83 20.82
CA GLY A 32 -6.68 -2.69 20.78
C GLY A 32 -6.27 -1.55 19.85
N GLN A 33 -5.05 -1.57 19.30
CA GLN A 33 -4.64 -0.65 18.23
C GLN A 33 -5.29 -1.04 16.90
N SER A 34 -5.10 -0.24 15.87
CA SER A 34 -5.56 -0.53 14.50
C SER A 34 -4.45 -0.31 13.49
N VAL A 35 -4.44 -1.16 12.46
CA VAL A 35 -3.66 -0.92 11.25
C VAL A 35 -4.53 -0.19 10.24
N HIS A 36 -4.00 0.91 9.72
CA HIS A 36 -4.61 1.70 8.66
C HIS A 36 -3.76 1.58 7.41
N VAL A 37 -4.38 1.16 6.31
CA VAL A 37 -3.73 1.07 5.00
C VAL A 37 -4.39 2.08 4.07
N TYR A 38 -3.60 2.99 3.56
CA TYR A 38 -4.02 4.07 2.68
C TYR A 38 -3.56 3.76 1.27
N PHE A 39 -4.45 3.97 0.31
CA PHE A 39 -4.18 3.91 -1.11
C PHE A 39 -4.54 5.25 -1.73
N TRP A 40 -3.68 5.79 -2.58
CA TRP A 40 -3.99 6.99 -3.35
C TRP A 40 -3.41 6.89 -4.76
N ARG A 41 -4.18 7.35 -5.73
CA ARG A 41 -3.86 7.26 -7.15
C ARG A 41 -3.27 8.56 -7.66
N GLU A 42 -2.12 8.45 -8.29
CA GLU A 42 -1.42 9.52 -8.99
C GLU A 42 -1.34 9.20 -10.48
N LYS A 43 -1.20 10.26 -11.27
CA LYS A 43 -1.00 10.18 -12.71
C LYS A 43 0.47 10.45 -12.96
N GLU A 44 1.14 9.51 -13.62
CA GLU A 44 2.54 9.61 -13.98
C GLU A 44 2.68 9.57 -15.51
N PHE A 45 3.72 10.22 -16.02
CA PHE A 45 4.05 10.25 -17.45
C PHE A 45 5.36 9.47 -17.66
N VAL A 46 5.29 8.43 -18.47
CA VAL A 46 6.46 7.59 -18.82
C VAL A 46 6.50 7.48 -20.34
N SER A 47 7.56 8.03 -20.96
CA SER A 47 7.79 7.99 -22.41
C SER A 47 6.52 8.28 -23.22
N ASP A 48 5.90 9.43 -22.95
CA ASP A 48 4.66 9.93 -23.58
C ASP A 48 3.37 9.13 -23.31
N ARG A 49 3.43 8.10 -22.45
CA ARG A 49 2.26 7.35 -22.00
C ARG A 49 1.83 7.80 -20.61
N VAL A 50 0.52 7.92 -20.44
CA VAL A 50 -0.09 8.09 -19.12
C VAL A 50 -0.17 6.75 -18.43
N VAL A 51 0.47 6.64 -17.27
CA VAL A 51 0.30 5.51 -16.36
C VAL A 51 -0.32 5.98 -15.06
N TYR A 52 -1.07 5.11 -14.41
CA TYR A 52 -1.69 5.41 -13.12
C TYR A 52 -1.04 4.59 -12.03
N VAL A 53 -0.53 5.27 -11.02
CA VAL A 53 0.16 4.63 -9.89
C VAL A 53 -0.71 4.77 -8.66
N TRP A 54 -1.14 3.64 -8.11
CA TRP A 54 -1.70 3.56 -6.78
C TRP A 54 -0.55 3.42 -5.78
N ASN A 55 -0.34 4.43 -4.96
CA ASN A 55 0.58 4.36 -3.85
C ASN A 55 -0.13 3.76 -2.63
N ALA A 56 0.56 2.90 -1.89
CA ALA A 56 0.09 2.25 -0.68
C ALA A 56 1.04 2.52 0.48
N ALA A 57 0.48 2.91 1.63
CA ALA A 57 1.24 3.09 2.85
C ALA A 57 0.43 2.65 4.08
N ALA A 58 1.11 2.11 5.08
CA ALA A 58 0.49 1.57 6.28
C ALA A 58 1.04 2.19 7.58
N ILE A 59 0.14 2.39 8.53
CA ILE A 59 0.47 2.84 9.89
C ILE A 59 -0.34 2.05 10.92
N ILE A 60 0.31 1.70 12.03
CA ILE A 60 -0.34 1.14 13.21
C ILE A 60 -0.44 2.24 14.25
N THR A 61 -1.65 2.49 14.75
CA THR A 61 -1.89 3.52 15.76
C THR A 61 -3.13 3.21 16.59
N ASP A 62 -3.29 3.90 17.71
CA ASP A 62 -4.44 3.77 18.62
C ASP A 62 -5.68 4.56 18.15
N SER A 63 -5.55 5.46 17.18
CA SER A 63 -6.64 6.34 16.79
C SER A 63 -6.61 6.78 15.33
N ARG A 64 -7.81 6.86 14.75
CA ARG A 64 -8.04 7.36 13.38
C ARG A 64 -7.50 8.77 13.17
N LYS A 65 -7.56 9.63 14.21
CA LYS A 65 -7.07 11.02 14.15
C LYS A 65 -5.56 11.05 13.89
N LYS A 66 -4.79 10.25 14.63
CA LYS A 66 -3.33 10.11 14.43
C LYS A 66 -3.00 9.55 13.05
N ALA A 67 -3.72 8.51 12.61
CA ALA A 67 -3.53 7.93 11.28
C ALA A 67 -3.76 8.95 10.15
N ASN A 68 -4.82 9.76 10.24
CA ASN A 68 -5.10 10.81 9.26
C ASN A 68 -4.07 11.94 9.29
N ASN A 69 -3.62 12.36 10.49
CA ASN A 69 -2.57 13.36 10.63
C ASN A 69 -1.26 12.89 10.01
N TRP A 70 -0.91 11.60 10.20
CA TRP A 70 0.24 10.98 9.57
C TRP A 70 0.12 10.97 8.05
N LYS A 71 -1.02 10.53 7.49
CA LYS A 71 -1.20 10.46 6.03
C LYS A 71 -1.20 11.84 5.37
N ASN A 72 -1.85 12.83 5.98
CA ASN A 72 -2.04 14.15 5.37
C ASN A 72 -0.82 15.07 5.49
N HIS A 73 0.28 14.63 6.11
CA HIS A 73 1.45 15.45 6.44
C HIS A 73 1.04 16.73 7.20
N ASN A 74 1.22 16.74 8.51
CA ASN A 74 0.98 17.96 9.27
C ASN A 74 1.95 19.05 8.77
N ARG A 75 1.41 20.19 8.29
CA ARG A 75 2.13 21.38 7.79
C ARG A 75 3.14 22.00 8.80
N ARG A 76 3.24 21.44 10.02
CA ARG A 76 4.05 21.92 11.16
C ARG A 76 5.22 20.99 11.54
N GLY A 77 5.72 20.17 10.61
CA GLY A 77 7.07 19.59 10.69
C GLY A 77 7.28 18.34 11.57
N ALA A 78 6.40 18.03 12.52
CA ALA A 78 6.52 16.78 13.29
C ALA A 78 5.82 15.62 12.56
N LYS A 79 6.60 14.75 11.90
CA LYS A 79 6.11 13.42 11.48
C LYS A 79 5.64 12.70 12.74
N GLN A 80 4.35 12.40 12.86
CA GLN A 80 3.89 11.54 13.96
C GLN A 80 4.54 10.18 13.80
N GLU A 81 5.40 9.82 14.76
CA GLU A 81 6.03 8.51 14.80
C GLU A 81 4.95 7.42 14.96
N ALA A 82 5.17 6.29 14.31
CA ALA A 82 4.29 5.15 14.47
C ALA A 82 4.49 4.56 15.87
N THR A 83 3.52 4.76 16.76
CA THR A 83 3.53 4.27 18.14
C THR A 83 3.03 2.82 18.29
N GLY A 84 2.90 2.09 17.18
CA GLY A 84 2.33 0.74 17.15
C GLY A 84 3.22 -0.31 17.82
N LYS A 85 2.66 -1.06 18.78
CA LYS A 85 3.36 -2.15 19.49
C LYS A 85 3.10 -3.55 18.91
N ALA A 86 2.06 -3.71 18.08
CA ALA A 86 1.71 -4.97 17.40
C ALA A 86 2.28 -5.06 15.97
N GLY A 87 3.60 -4.90 15.83
CA GLY A 87 4.29 -4.75 14.54
C GLY A 87 4.04 -5.90 13.57
N LEU A 88 4.27 -7.15 13.98
CA LEU A 88 4.14 -8.30 13.08
C LEU A 88 2.68 -8.58 12.68
N GLU A 89 1.75 -8.51 13.62
CA GLU A 89 0.31 -8.68 13.35
C GLU A 89 -0.19 -7.61 12.38
N GLY A 90 0.15 -6.34 12.64
CA GLY A 90 -0.22 -5.24 11.76
C GLY A 90 0.43 -5.33 10.39
N LEU A 91 1.68 -5.78 10.28
CA LEU A 91 2.35 -6.02 9.00
C LEU A 91 1.67 -7.15 8.21
N LYS A 92 1.29 -8.26 8.86
CA LYS A 92 0.57 -9.36 8.21
C LYS A 92 -0.80 -8.92 7.68
N LYS A 93 -1.54 -8.14 8.47
CA LYS A 93 -2.83 -7.56 8.04
C LYS A 93 -2.65 -6.54 6.91
N ALA A 94 -1.65 -5.65 7.01
CA ALA A 94 -1.34 -4.70 5.95
C ALA A 94 -0.98 -5.40 4.64
N LEU A 95 -0.14 -6.45 4.70
CA LEU A 95 0.18 -7.31 3.57
C LEU A 95 -1.10 -7.87 2.93
N HIS A 96 -1.94 -8.52 3.74
CA HIS A 96 -3.16 -9.13 3.21
C HIS A 96 -4.00 -8.09 2.46
N ILE A 97 -4.22 -6.91 3.05
CA ILE A 97 -4.94 -5.79 2.43
C ILE A 97 -4.27 -5.34 1.11
N ILE A 98 -2.94 -5.22 1.07
CA ILE A 98 -2.18 -4.80 -0.11
C ILE A 98 -2.32 -5.82 -1.26
N LEU A 99 -2.17 -7.13 -0.97
CA LEU A 99 -2.34 -8.16 -2.00
C LEU A 99 -3.76 -8.17 -2.55
N GLN A 100 -4.76 -8.04 -1.68
CA GLN A 100 -6.15 -7.98 -2.07
C GLN A 100 -6.44 -6.76 -2.94
N PHE A 101 -5.88 -5.59 -2.60
CA PHE A 101 -6.01 -4.39 -3.42
C PHE A 101 -5.33 -4.56 -4.79
N ARG A 102 -4.18 -5.23 -4.84
CA ARG A 102 -3.45 -5.49 -6.09
C ARG A 102 -4.29 -6.19 -7.16
N TYR A 103 -5.20 -7.09 -6.78
CA TYR A 103 -6.10 -7.77 -7.72
C TYR A 103 -7.23 -6.88 -8.26
N ARG A 104 -7.39 -5.65 -7.73
CA ARG A 104 -8.38 -4.67 -8.20
C ARG A 104 -7.83 -3.71 -9.25
N LEU A 105 -6.51 -3.71 -9.48
CA LEU A 105 -5.89 -2.80 -10.43
C LEU A 105 -6.35 -3.14 -11.84
N LYS A 106 -6.59 -2.08 -12.63
CA LYS A 106 -6.94 -2.17 -14.04
C LYS A 106 -5.68 -2.32 -14.91
N PRO A 107 -5.82 -2.65 -16.20
CA PRO A 107 -4.71 -2.52 -17.15
C PRO A 107 -4.07 -1.12 -17.08
N ASN A 108 -2.74 -1.05 -17.19
CA ASN A 108 -1.93 0.17 -17.06
C ASN A 108 -2.00 0.88 -15.69
N GLU A 109 -2.50 0.19 -14.66
CA GLU A 109 -2.39 0.62 -13.26
C GLU A 109 -1.32 -0.19 -12.52
N TYR A 110 -0.49 0.52 -11.77
CA TYR A 110 0.55 -0.06 -10.91
C TYR A 110 0.23 0.18 -9.45
N LEU A 111 0.73 -0.68 -8.57
CA LEU A 111 0.66 -0.53 -7.12
C LEU A 111 2.06 -0.40 -6.55
N PHE A 112 2.35 0.74 -5.94
CA PHE A 112 3.61 1.03 -5.27
C PHE A 112 3.41 1.03 -3.76
N VAL A 113 4.10 0.14 -3.06
CA VAL A 113 4.20 0.20 -1.60
C VAL A 113 5.33 1.14 -1.25
N VAL A 114 4.97 2.32 -0.76
CA VAL A 114 5.91 3.42 -0.44
C VAL A 114 6.26 3.42 1.04
N PHE A 115 7.40 4.00 1.37
CA PHE A 115 7.93 4.07 2.72
C PHE A 115 8.77 5.34 2.92
N ASP A 116 8.71 5.88 4.14
CA ASP A 116 9.41 7.11 4.52
C ASP A 116 10.56 6.88 5.51
N ASP A 117 10.79 5.62 5.91
CA ASP A 117 11.79 5.23 6.90
C ASP A 117 12.41 3.85 6.58
N GLU A 118 13.64 3.66 7.02
CA GLU A 118 14.42 2.43 6.76
C GLU A 118 13.82 1.18 7.43
N LYS A 119 13.14 1.33 8.57
CA LYS A 119 12.48 0.21 9.24
C LYS A 119 11.38 -0.39 8.36
N ARG A 120 10.53 0.44 7.75
CA ARG A 120 9.50 0.01 6.79
C ARG A 120 10.11 -0.51 5.50
N LYS A 121 11.16 0.12 4.98
CA LYS A 121 11.89 -0.37 3.79
C LYS A 121 12.40 -1.80 3.99
N ASN A 122 13.06 -2.06 5.11
CA ASN A 122 13.56 -3.39 5.46
C ASN A 122 12.44 -4.39 5.67
N ALA A 123 11.35 -3.96 6.32
CA ALA A 123 10.16 -4.79 6.44
C ALA A 123 9.62 -5.14 5.04
N TYR A 124 9.50 -4.21 4.12
CA TYR A 124 8.86 -4.46 2.83
C TYR A 124 9.67 -5.29 1.83
N ARG A 125 10.95 -5.59 2.11
CA ARG A 125 11.75 -6.50 1.28
C ARG A 125 11.08 -7.85 1.06
N TRP A 126 10.33 -8.37 2.02
CA TRP A 126 9.63 -9.66 1.83
C TRP A 126 8.54 -9.62 0.75
N LEU A 127 8.09 -8.43 0.30
CA LEU A 127 7.12 -8.29 -0.80
C LEU A 127 7.63 -8.90 -2.11
N GLU A 128 8.95 -9.00 -2.30
CA GLU A 128 9.57 -9.68 -3.44
C GLU A 128 9.06 -11.12 -3.60
N ARG A 129 8.83 -11.82 -2.47
CA ARG A 129 8.27 -13.19 -2.47
C ARG A 129 6.86 -13.27 -3.04
N TYR A 130 6.18 -12.14 -3.16
CA TYR A 130 4.84 -12.01 -3.72
C TYR A 130 4.85 -11.44 -5.14
N GLY A 131 6.02 -11.27 -5.78
CA GLY A 131 6.15 -10.72 -7.13
C GLY A 131 6.10 -9.19 -7.19
N PHE A 132 6.48 -8.52 -6.10
CA PHE A 132 6.81 -7.09 -6.16
C PHE A 132 8.27 -6.92 -6.59
N MET A 133 8.57 -5.82 -7.25
CA MET A 133 9.91 -5.47 -7.72
C MET A 133 10.33 -4.13 -7.14
N GLU A 134 11.63 -3.94 -6.97
CA GLU A 134 12.19 -2.68 -6.51
C GLU A 134 12.05 -1.57 -7.55
N PHE A 135 11.62 -0.39 -7.11
CA PHE A 135 11.59 0.82 -7.93
C PHE A 135 12.54 1.85 -7.36
N HIS A 136 13.49 2.25 -8.20
CA HIS A 136 14.53 3.21 -7.87
C HIS A 136 14.34 4.53 -8.62
N LYS A 137 14.61 5.64 -7.95
CA LYS A 137 14.68 6.97 -8.54
C LYS A 137 15.98 7.62 -8.12
N ASN A 138 16.80 8.05 -9.08
CA ASN A 138 18.14 8.61 -8.84
C ASN A 138 19.01 7.71 -7.95
N GLY A 139 19.00 6.40 -8.18
CA GLY A 139 19.78 5.42 -7.40
C GLY A 139 19.23 5.13 -5.99
N LYS A 140 18.10 5.73 -5.60
CA LYS A 140 17.44 5.48 -4.31
C LYS A 140 16.20 4.62 -4.50
N LEU A 141 16.08 3.54 -3.74
CA LEU A 141 14.86 2.76 -3.65
C LEU A 141 13.73 3.63 -3.06
N ILE A 142 12.66 3.82 -3.83
CA ILE A 142 11.50 4.64 -3.44
C ILE A 142 10.24 3.83 -3.17
N ALA A 143 10.13 2.63 -3.75
CA ALA A 143 8.95 1.78 -3.60
C ALA A 143 9.25 0.32 -3.94
N TYR A 144 8.36 -0.57 -3.49
CA TYR A 144 8.18 -1.90 -4.09
C TYR A 144 6.92 -1.86 -4.95
N GLY A 145 7.07 -2.10 -6.25
CA GLY A 145 6.00 -2.00 -7.23
C GLY A 145 5.48 -3.37 -7.69
N SER A 146 4.20 -3.46 -7.99
CA SER A 146 3.59 -4.63 -8.63
C SER A 146 2.41 -4.20 -9.50
N PHE A 147 1.97 -5.08 -10.39
CA PHE A 147 0.76 -4.93 -11.20
C PHE A 147 -0.26 -5.99 -10.77
N ASN A 148 -1.47 -5.98 -11.33
CA ASN A 148 -2.41 -7.05 -11.07
C ASN A 148 -1.94 -8.35 -11.74
N PRO A 149 -1.59 -9.40 -10.98
CA PRO A 149 -0.97 -10.60 -11.55
C PRO A 149 -1.96 -11.42 -12.41
N SER A 150 -3.28 -11.21 -12.29
CA SER A 150 -4.26 -11.94 -13.11
C SER A 150 -4.47 -11.37 -14.51
N ILE A 151 -3.95 -10.17 -14.79
CA ILE A 151 -4.10 -9.53 -16.12
C ILE A 151 -2.81 -9.60 -16.95
N GLY A 152 -1.61 -9.55 -16.34
CA GLY A 152 -0.32 -9.49 -17.06
C GLY A 152 -0.18 -8.22 -17.94
N GLN A 153 0.96 -7.58 -18.17
CA GLN A 153 2.32 -7.55 -17.65
C GLN A 153 2.62 -6.08 -17.24
N TRP A 154 3.84 -5.80 -16.77
CA TRP A 154 4.38 -4.43 -16.83
C TRP A 154 4.27 -3.90 -18.26
N ALA A 155 3.81 -2.67 -18.45
CA ALA A 155 3.99 -1.96 -19.73
C ALA A 155 5.47 -1.56 -19.85
N GLN A 156 6.36 -2.55 -19.87
CA GLN A 156 7.71 -2.42 -20.39
C GLN A 156 7.80 -3.37 -21.57
N LYS A 157 7.39 -2.88 -22.73
CA LYS A 157 7.98 -3.29 -23.99
C LYS A 157 8.10 -2.05 -24.88
N GLU A 158 9.37 -1.74 -25.10
CA GLU A 158 9.99 -0.83 -26.08
C GLU A 158 9.80 0.67 -25.88
#